data_AF-A0A950XQN5-F1
#
_entry.id   AF-A0A950XQN5-F1
#
_cell.length_a   1.000
_cell.length_b   1.000
_cell.length_c   1.000
_cell.angle_alpha   90.00
_cell.angle_beta   90.00
_cell.angle_gamma   90.00
#
_symmetry.space_group_name_H-M   'P 1'
#
loop_
_entity.id
_entity.type
_entity.pdbx_description
1 polymer ?
#
loop_
_entity_poly.entity_id
_entity_poly.type
_entity_poly.pdbx_seq_one_letter_code
_entity_poly.pdbx_strand_id
1 'polypeptide(L)'
;MASLPDAAHAELPSRAELLAALSVAIDLGLGQPSEHMLRAALIGTRIADRLGLDRRQRDCIYYTNLVMWIGCHADSHEYAQWFGDDIAVRRESALVDRSGLPYLRFLLSNVARGEPLTRRLTVLATLFANARGHLSRLVRSHCASATLLAERLGLGADVQAAVAFAFERYDGGGLPNGTGGESIPVSMRVAQLADMAEIHQHAYGVEGAVAMARS
;
A
#
# COMPACT_ATOMS: atom_id res chain seq x y z
N MET A 1 -51.29 19.40 12.26
CA MET A 1 -49.89 19.82 12.13
C MET A 1 -49.04 18.81 12.88
N ALA A 2 -48.62 17.74 12.18
CA ALA A 2 -47.78 16.70 12.78
C ALA A 2 -46.35 17.22 12.84
N SER A 3 -45.82 17.34 14.05
CA SER A 3 -44.44 17.74 14.31
C SER A 3 -43.51 16.69 13.68
N LEU A 4 -42.61 17.11 12.80
CA LEU A 4 -41.53 16.26 12.32
C LEU A 4 -40.71 15.80 13.54
N PRO A 5 -40.31 14.51 13.61
CA PRO A 5 -39.46 14.05 14.70
C PRO A 5 -38.16 14.84 14.68
N ASP A 6 -37.78 15.29 15.87
CA ASP A 6 -36.54 15.99 16.16
C ASP A 6 -35.40 15.18 15.55
N ALA A 7 -34.69 15.76 14.59
CA ALA A 7 -33.52 15.14 13.98
C ALA A 7 -32.45 15.07 15.07
N ALA A 8 -32.48 13.98 15.85
CA ALA A 8 -31.44 13.62 16.79
C ALA A 8 -30.10 13.91 16.12
N HIS A 9 -29.30 14.77 16.74
CA HIS A 9 -27.99 15.17 16.26
C HIS A 9 -27.25 13.93 15.74
N ALA A 10 -27.17 13.79 14.42
CA ALA A 10 -26.40 12.72 13.82
C ALA A 10 -24.95 12.95 14.25
N GLU A 11 -24.47 12.11 15.16
CA GLU A 11 -23.11 12.18 15.67
C GLU A 11 -22.18 12.06 14.46
N LEU A 12 -21.37 13.09 14.21
CA LEU A 12 -20.48 13.09 13.05
C LEU A 12 -19.46 11.95 13.25
N PRO A 13 -19.12 11.21 12.17
CA PRO A 13 -18.18 10.11 12.28
C PRO A 13 -16.82 10.62 12.76
N SER A 14 -16.19 9.84 13.63
CA SER A 14 -14.82 10.08 14.06
C SER A 14 -13.85 9.94 12.89
N ARG A 15 -12.66 10.54 13.03
CA ARG A 15 -11.58 10.39 12.05
C ARG A 15 -11.22 8.93 11.81
N ALA A 16 -11.25 8.09 12.84
CA ALA A 16 -10.94 6.67 12.71
C ALA A 16 -11.99 5.95 11.85
N GLU A 17 -13.28 6.25 12.01
CA GLU A 17 -14.36 5.66 11.21
C GLU A 17 -14.29 6.09 9.75
N LEU A 18 -14.03 7.37 9.49
CA LEU A 18 -13.85 7.88 8.12
C LEU A 18 -12.65 7.22 7.42
N LEU A 19 -11.53 7.07 8.13
CA LEU A 19 -10.34 6.42 7.56
C LEU A 19 -10.52 4.92 7.40
N ALA A 20 -11.26 4.26 8.29
CA ALA A 20 -11.64 2.86 8.13
C ALA A 20 -12.50 2.66 6.87
N ALA A 21 -13.52 3.50 6.66
CA ALA A 21 -14.33 3.46 5.45
C ALA A 21 -13.50 3.72 4.17
N LEU A 22 -12.59 4.69 4.22
CA LEU A 22 -11.68 4.99 3.12
C LEU A 22 -10.74 3.81 2.83
N SER A 23 -10.25 3.12 3.86
CA SER A 23 -9.35 1.97 3.69
C SER A 23 -9.99 0.80 2.93
N VAL A 24 -11.32 0.63 3.04
CA VAL A 24 -12.06 -0.38 2.26
C VAL A 24 -12.07 0.00 0.76
N ALA A 25 -12.15 1.29 0.43
CA ALA A 25 -12.03 1.73 -0.96
C ALA A 25 -10.60 1.53 -1.50
N ILE A 26 -9.58 1.69 -0.64
CA ILE A 26 -8.18 1.39 -0.98
C ILE A 26 -8.01 -0.11 -1.25
N ASP A 27 -8.56 -0.99 -0.40
CA ASP A 27 -8.51 -2.46 -0.61
C ASP A 27 -9.04 -2.86 -1.99
N LEU A 28 -10.15 -2.25 -2.42
CA LEU A 28 -10.74 -2.47 -3.73
C LEU A 28 -9.78 -2.10 -4.87
N GLY A 29 -9.09 -0.95 -4.76
CA GLY A 29 -8.09 -0.52 -5.73
C GLY A 29 -6.83 -1.38 -5.76
N LEU A 30 -6.50 -2.03 -4.64
CA LEU A 30 -5.39 -2.99 -4.55
C LEU A 30 -5.77 -4.39 -5.04
N GLY A 31 -7.06 -4.66 -5.26
CA GLY A 31 -7.57 -6.01 -5.53
C GLY A 31 -7.50 -6.94 -4.32
N GLN A 32 -7.39 -6.37 -3.12
CA GLN A 32 -7.33 -7.12 -1.86
C GLN A 32 -8.74 -7.37 -1.30
N PRO A 33 -8.91 -8.42 -0.46
CA PRO A 33 -10.16 -8.65 0.25
C PRO A 33 -10.52 -7.45 1.14
N SER A 34 -11.81 -7.16 1.27
CA SER A 34 -12.30 -6.05 2.11
C SER A 34 -11.72 -6.13 3.53
N GLU A 35 -11.40 -4.97 4.09
CA GLU A 35 -10.82 -4.80 5.42
C GLU A 35 -9.38 -5.33 5.56
N HIS A 36 -8.67 -5.52 4.45
CA HIS A 36 -7.25 -5.91 4.45
C HIS A 36 -6.40 -4.87 5.19
N MET A 37 -6.51 -3.59 4.83
CA MET A 37 -5.78 -2.52 5.55
C MET A 37 -6.17 -2.42 7.04
N LEU A 38 -7.45 -2.70 7.38
CA LEU A 38 -7.93 -2.70 8.77
C LEU A 38 -7.29 -3.84 9.58
N ARG A 39 -7.26 -5.05 9.02
CA ARG A 39 -6.59 -6.20 9.65
C ARG A 39 -5.09 -5.96 9.78
N ALA A 40 -4.45 -5.39 8.75
CA ALA A 40 -3.05 -4.98 8.81
C ALA A 40 -2.80 -3.94 9.93
N ALA A 41 -3.66 -2.94 10.11
CA ALA A 41 -3.55 -1.97 11.20
C ALA A 41 -3.66 -2.63 12.59
N LEU A 42 -4.54 -3.62 12.76
CA LEU A 42 -4.64 -4.39 14.01
C LEU A 42 -3.40 -5.26 14.26
N ILE A 43 -2.83 -5.87 13.22
CA ILE A 43 -1.57 -6.62 13.33
C ILE A 43 -0.43 -5.66 13.71
N GLY A 44 -0.32 -4.51 13.04
CA GLY A 44 0.70 -3.51 13.29
C GLY A 44 0.68 -2.97 14.71
N THR A 45 -0.51 -2.64 15.24
CA THR A 45 -0.65 -2.20 16.64
C THR A 45 -0.27 -3.28 17.64
N ARG A 46 -0.59 -4.55 17.38
CA ARG A 46 -0.16 -5.69 18.21
C ARG A 46 1.33 -5.98 18.15
N ILE A 47 1.98 -5.67 17.03
CA ILE A 47 3.44 -5.72 16.90
C ILE A 47 4.06 -4.57 17.71
N ALA A 48 3.51 -3.36 17.59
CA ALA A 48 3.95 -2.19 18.35
C ALA A 48 3.92 -2.44 19.86
N ASP A 49 2.82 -3.02 20.36
CA ASP A 49 2.66 -3.37 21.78
C ASP A 49 3.75 -4.37 22.24
N ARG A 50 4.08 -5.38 21.42
CA ARG A 50 5.13 -6.37 21.73
C ARG A 50 6.54 -5.80 21.68
N LEU A 51 6.76 -4.78 20.86
CA LEU A 51 8.03 -4.06 20.76
C LEU A 51 8.19 -3.00 21.86
N GLY A 52 7.16 -2.76 22.68
CA GLY A 52 7.17 -1.72 23.71
C GLY A 52 7.18 -0.30 23.13
N LEU A 53 6.63 -0.11 21.93
CA LEU A 53 6.53 1.22 21.32
C LEU A 53 5.54 2.10 22.08
N ASP A 54 5.78 3.41 22.07
CA ASP A 54 4.91 4.34 22.76
C ASP A 54 3.56 4.53 22.03
N ARG A 55 2.61 5.19 22.72
CA ARG A 55 1.28 5.45 22.18
C ARG A 55 1.31 6.24 20.87
N ARG A 56 2.21 7.21 20.74
CA ARG A 56 2.32 8.07 19.55
C ARG A 56 2.79 7.25 18.35
N GLN A 57 3.77 6.37 18.54
CA GLN A 57 4.25 5.44 17.52
C GLN A 57 3.18 4.44 17.11
N ARG A 58 2.47 3.86 18.09
CA ARG A 58 1.35 2.94 17.87
C ARG A 58 0.20 3.59 17.10
N ASP A 59 -0.17 4.82 17.45
CA ASP A 59 -1.21 5.58 16.73
C ASP A 59 -0.74 5.91 15.30
N CYS A 60 0.54 6.26 15.12
CA CYS A 60 1.14 6.46 13.80
C CYS A 60 1.06 5.20 12.95
N ILE A 61 1.43 4.04 13.48
CA ILE A 61 1.31 2.74 12.78
C ILE A 61 -0.13 2.49 12.36
N TYR A 62 -1.09 2.66 13.27
CA TYR A 62 -2.51 2.46 12.97
C TYR A 62 -2.95 3.29 11.78
N TYR A 63 -2.72 4.62 11.80
CA TYR A 63 -3.14 5.49 10.70
C TYR A 63 -2.33 5.27 9.43
N THR A 64 -1.03 4.99 9.52
CA THR A 64 -0.18 4.68 8.37
C THR A 64 -0.67 3.42 7.65
N ASN A 65 -0.99 2.34 8.37
CA ASN A 65 -1.57 1.15 7.75
C ASN A 65 -2.89 1.49 7.02
N LEU A 66 -3.77 2.31 7.59
CA LEU A 66 -5.04 2.61 6.90
C LEU A 66 -4.87 3.37 5.57
N VAL A 67 -3.79 4.13 5.39
CA VAL A 67 -3.67 5.09 4.28
C VAL A 67 -2.41 4.95 3.43
N MET A 68 -1.45 4.08 3.76
CA MET A 68 -0.17 4.00 3.04
C MET A 68 -0.31 3.71 1.54
N TRP A 69 -1.40 3.04 1.15
CA TRP A 69 -1.72 2.74 -0.24
C TRP A 69 -2.69 3.72 -0.89
N ILE A 70 -3.10 4.81 -0.22
CA ILE A 70 -4.07 5.78 -0.78
C ILE A 70 -3.61 6.40 -2.12
N GLY A 71 -2.29 6.42 -2.37
CA GLY A 71 -1.69 6.86 -3.63
C GLY A 71 -1.86 5.89 -4.80
N CYS A 72 -2.36 4.66 -4.60
CA CYS A 72 -2.42 3.63 -5.64
C CYS A 72 -3.38 3.96 -6.78
N HIS A 73 -4.22 4.98 -6.61
CA HIS A 73 -5.07 5.50 -7.68
C HIS A 73 -4.31 6.46 -8.61
N ALA A 74 -3.24 7.10 -8.12
CA ALA A 74 -2.48 8.10 -8.86
C ALA A 74 -1.52 7.50 -9.91
N ASP A 75 -1.24 6.19 -9.81
CA ASP A 75 -0.42 5.42 -10.76
C ASP A 75 -1.24 4.38 -11.54
N SER A 76 -2.55 4.29 -11.30
CA SER A 76 -3.44 3.29 -11.95
C SER A 76 -3.53 3.49 -13.46
N HIS A 77 -3.50 4.74 -13.95
CA HIS A 77 -3.55 5.00 -15.39
C HIS A 77 -2.29 4.46 -16.09
N GLU A 78 -1.12 4.70 -15.52
CA GLU A 78 0.16 4.17 -16.01
C GLU A 78 0.22 2.63 -15.90
N TYR A 79 -0.26 2.05 -14.79
CA TYR A 79 -0.32 0.59 -14.63
C TYR A 79 -1.24 -0.06 -15.66
N ALA A 80 -2.44 0.48 -15.88
CA ALA A 80 -3.38 -0.03 -16.85
C ALA A 80 -2.83 0.03 -18.28
N GLN A 81 -2.10 1.12 -18.63
CA GLN A 81 -1.42 1.22 -19.93
C GLN A 81 -0.35 0.14 -20.13
N TRP A 82 0.32 -0.31 -19.07
CA TRP A 82 1.43 -1.28 -19.15
C TRP A 82 0.98 -2.73 -19.02
N PHE A 83 0.04 -3.01 -18.13
CA PHE A 83 -0.34 -4.38 -17.78
C PHE A 83 -1.75 -4.76 -18.24
N GLY A 84 -2.58 -3.79 -18.62
CA GLY A 84 -3.99 -4.00 -18.91
C GLY A 84 -4.79 -3.99 -17.61
N ASP A 85 -4.92 -5.16 -16.97
CA ASP A 85 -5.64 -5.33 -15.71
C ASP A 85 -4.73 -4.99 -14.51
N ASP A 86 -4.73 -3.71 -14.12
CA ASP A 86 -3.89 -3.20 -13.04
C ASP A 86 -4.26 -3.76 -11.66
N ILE A 87 -5.55 -4.00 -11.40
CA ILE A 87 -6.04 -4.57 -10.14
C ILE A 87 -5.51 -6.00 -9.96
N ALA A 88 -5.62 -6.84 -10.99
CA ALA A 88 -5.08 -8.21 -10.94
C ALA A 88 -3.57 -8.19 -10.70
N VAL A 89 -2.84 -7.30 -11.38
CA VAL A 89 -1.38 -7.15 -11.22
C VAL A 89 -1.02 -6.74 -9.79
N ARG A 90 -1.72 -5.76 -9.21
CA ARG A 90 -1.45 -5.32 -7.82
C ARG A 90 -1.66 -6.46 -6.83
N ARG A 91 -2.78 -7.17 -6.93
CA ARG A 91 -3.09 -8.33 -6.09
C ARG A 91 -2.02 -9.41 -6.21
N GLU A 92 -1.69 -9.84 -7.42
CA GLU A 92 -0.71 -10.91 -7.65
C GLU A 92 0.71 -10.47 -7.22
N SER A 93 1.08 -9.21 -7.43
CA SER A 93 2.42 -8.69 -7.10
C SER A 93 2.72 -8.69 -5.60
N ALA A 94 1.69 -8.72 -4.74
CA ALA A 94 1.87 -8.75 -3.30
C ALA A 94 2.44 -10.08 -2.79
N LEU A 95 2.37 -11.15 -3.59
CA LEU A 95 2.90 -12.48 -3.25
C LEU A 95 4.23 -12.80 -3.95
N VAL A 96 4.76 -11.84 -4.70
CA VAL A 96 6.03 -11.97 -5.42
C VAL A 96 7.04 -11.07 -4.74
N ASP A 97 8.23 -11.60 -4.42
CA ASP A 97 9.32 -10.74 -3.97
C ASP A 97 9.57 -9.69 -5.04
N ARG A 98 9.51 -8.41 -4.64
CA ARG A 98 9.65 -7.24 -5.52
C ARG A 98 11.11 -7.00 -5.96
N SER A 99 11.92 -8.05 -5.93
CA SER A 99 13.34 -8.02 -6.28
C SER A 99 13.71 -9.18 -7.21
N GLY A 100 14.75 -8.97 -8.01
CA GLY A 100 15.37 -10.03 -8.81
C GLY A 100 14.50 -10.65 -9.92
N LEU A 101 14.88 -11.87 -10.29
CA LEU A 101 14.29 -12.65 -11.38
C LEU A 101 12.80 -12.99 -11.18
N PRO A 102 12.30 -13.30 -9.96
CA PRO A 102 10.87 -13.56 -9.75
C PRO A 102 9.99 -12.37 -10.14
N TYR A 103 10.37 -11.15 -9.72
CA TYR A 103 9.66 -9.94 -10.08
C TYR A 103 9.69 -9.66 -11.58
N LEU A 104 10.86 -9.82 -12.23
CA LEU A 104 10.97 -9.64 -13.68
C LEU A 104 10.09 -10.62 -14.45
N ARG A 105 10.08 -11.89 -14.05
CA ARG A 105 9.21 -12.91 -14.65
C ARG A 105 7.74 -12.57 -14.46
N PHE A 106 7.36 -12.11 -13.28
CA PHE A 106 6.01 -11.64 -12.99
C PHE A 106 5.61 -10.50 -13.92
N LEU A 107 6.44 -9.45 -14.03
CA LEU A 107 6.21 -8.33 -14.93
C LEU A 107 6.04 -8.80 -16.39
N LEU A 108 6.97 -9.58 -16.92
CA LEU A 108 6.90 -10.08 -18.32
C LEU A 108 5.64 -10.91 -18.59
N SER A 109 5.18 -11.69 -17.60
CA SER A 109 3.97 -12.52 -17.71
C SER A 109 2.68 -11.69 -17.64
N ASN A 110 2.77 -10.48 -17.11
CA ASN A 110 1.65 -9.57 -16.88
C ASN A 110 1.59 -8.40 -17.88
N VAL A 111 2.67 -8.09 -18.60
CA VAL A 111 2.70 -6.96 -19.53
C VAL A 111 1.67 -7.13 -20.65
N ALA A 112 0.79 -6.13 -20.76
CA ALA A 112 -0.33 -6.02 -21.68
C ALA A 112 -1.09 -7.35 -21.83
N ARG A 113 -1.48 -7.93 -20.67
CA ARG A 113 -2.21 -9.19 -20.61
C ARG A 113 -3.57 -9.02 -21.32
N GLY A 114 -3.89 -9.93 -22.24
CA GLY A 114 -5.13 -9.88 -23.03
C GLY A 114 -5.04 -9.08 -24.35
N GLU A 115 -3.91 -8.41 -24.62
CA GLU A 115 -3.70 -7.61 -25.84
C GLU A 115 -2.95 -8.37 -26.94
N PRO A 116 -3.04 -7.94 -28.22
CA PRO A 116 -2.27 -8.50 -29.33
C PRO A 116 -0.75 -8.45 -29.11
N LEU A 117 -0.01 -9.42 -29.66
CA LEU A 117 1.44 -9.53 -29.50
C LEU A 117 2.22 -8.28 -29.92
N THR A 118 1.74 -7.54 -30.93
CA THR A 118 2.35 -6.29 -31.37
C THR A 118 2.32 -5.22 -30.27
N ARG A 119 1.17 -5.06 -29.60
CA ARG A 119 1.01 -4.14 -28.46
C ARG A 119 1.89 -4.55 -27.29
N ARG A 120 1.97 -5.84 -26.99
CA ARG A 120 2.85 -6.38 -25.92
C ARG A 120 4.32 -6.05 -26.18
N LEU A 121 4.80 -6.22 -27.42
CA LEU A 121 6.18 -5.89 -27.79
C LEU A 121 6.46 -4.38 -27.70
N THR A 122 5.53 -3.53 -28.11
CA THR A 122 5.67 -2.07 -27.98
C THR A 122 5.80 -1.65 -26.52
N VAL A 123 4.92 -2.15 -25.64
CA VAL A 123 4.95 -1.81 -24.21
C VAL A 123 6.23 -2.28 -23.55
N LEU A 124 6.69 -3.51 -23.85
CA LEU A 124 7.98 -4.01 -23.37
C LEU A 124 9.13 -3.09 -23.81
N ALA A 125 9.20 -2.71 -25.09
CA ALA A 125 10.24 -1.83 -25.59
C ALA A 125 10.24 -0.45 -24.87
N THR A 126 9.06 0.12 -24.62
CA THR A 126 8.92 1.39 -23.88
C THR A 126 9.37 1.26 -22.42
N LEU A 127 9.04 0.16 -21.75
CA LEU A 127 9.48 -0.11 -20.37
C LEU A 127 10.99 -0.31 -20.29
N PHE A 128 11.59 -1.06 -21.21
CA PHE A 128 13.03 -1.32 -21.21
C PHE A 128 13.86 -0.08 -21.57
N ALA A 129 13.37 0.81 -22.44
CA ALA A 129 14.10 2.01 -22.84
C ALA A 129 14.36 3.01 -21.68
N ASN A 130 13.54 3.00 -20.62
CA ASN A 130 13.73 3.86 -19.44
C ASN A 130 13.13 3.26 -18.15
N ALA A 131 13.46 2.00 -17.86
CA ALA A 131 12.84 1.24 -16.76
C ALA A 131 12.94 1.96 -15.40
N ARG A 132 14.14 2.46 -15.05
CA ARG A 132 14.38 3.14 -13.77
C ARG A 132 13.69 4.51 -13.70
N GLY A 133 13.68 5.28 -14.79
CA GLY A 133 13.03 6.59 -14.83
C GLY A 133 11.51 6.50 -14.76
N HIS A 134 10.92 5.49 -15.39
CA HIS A 134 9.48 5.25 -15.38
C HIS A 134 9.02 4.78 -14.00
N LEU A 135 9.70 3.80 -13.42
CA LEU A 135 9.39 3.29 -12.07
C LEU A 135 9.57 4.38 -10.99
N SER A 136 10.65 5.17 -11.07
CA SER A 136 10.89 6.28 -10.12
C SER A 136 9.85 7.39 -10.24
N ARG A 137 9.37 7.71 -11.44
CA ARG A 137 8.29 8.70 -11.62
C ARG A 137 6.97 8.21 -11.02
N LEU A 138 6.69 6.92 -11.22
CA LEU A 138 5.49 6.29 -10.73
C LEU A 138 5.45 6.24 -9.20
N VAL A 139 6.53 5.76 -8.56
CA VAL A 139 6.64 5.76 -7.10
C VAL A 139 6.57 7.19 -6.54
N ARG A 140 7.21 8.16 -7.20
CA ARG A 140 7.09 9.57 -6.79
C ARG A 140 5.66 10.10 -6.89
N SER A 141 4.92 9.75 -7.95
CA SER A 141 3.51 10.11 -8.08
C SER A 141 2.70 9.57 -6.91
N HIS A 142 2.84 8.27 -6.61
CA HIS A 142 2.17 7.64 -5.46
C HIS A 142 2.55 8.32 -4.14
N CYS A 143 3.84 8.44 -3.84
CA CYS A 143 4.31 9.02 -2.57
C CYS A 143 3.84 10.47 -2.43
N ALA A 144 3.93 11.29 -3.49
CA ALA A 144 3.46 12.67 -3.46
C ALA A 144 1.95 12.76 -3.23
N SER A 145 1.17 11.94 -3.93
CA SER A 145 -0.29 11.87 -3.74
C SER A 145 -0.66 11.36 -2.35
N ALA A 146 0.04 10.34 -1.83
CA ALA A 146 -0.22 9.80 -0.50
C ALA A 146 0.07 10.82 0.60
N THR A 147 1.20 11.53 0.53
CA THR A 147 1.52 12.61 1.48
C THR A 147 0.51 13.75 1.40
N LEU A 148 0.16 14.21 0.19
CA LEU A 148 -0.83 15.29 0.00
C LEU A 148 -2.21 14.89 0.53
N LEU A 149 -2.64 13.64 0.29
CA LEU A 149 -3.94 13.16 0.78
C LEU A 149 -3.92 13.00 2.30
N ALA A 150 -2.82 12.51 2.89
CA ALA A 150 -2.65 12.47 4.34
C ALA A 150 -2.72 13.86 4.98
N GLU A 151 -2.14 14.87 4.35
CA GLU A 151 -2.25 16.28 4.78
C GLU A 151 -3.70 16.78 4.72
N ARG A 152 -4.39 16.55 3.59
CA ARG A 152 -5.79 16.99 3.41
C ARG A 152 -6.76 16.27 4.37
N LEU A 153 -6.43 15.06 4.81
CA LEU A 153 -7.17 14.30 5.82
C LEU A 153 -6.83 14.73 7.26
N GLY A 154 -5.92 15.69 7.44
CA GLY A 154 -5.53 16.19 8.77
C GLY A 154 -4.78 15.15 9.61
N LEU A 155 -4.03 14.25 8.96
CA LEU A 155 -3.18 13.28 9.66
C LEU A 155 -1.94 13.98 10.22
N GLY A 156 -1.45 13.48 11.35
CA GLY A 156 -0.28 14.07 12.02
C GLY A 156 1.00 13.99 11.16
N ALA A 157 1.94 14.89 11.42
CA ALA A 157 3.21 14.97 10.68
C ALA A 157 3.98 13.64 10.63
N ASP A 158 3.90 12.84 11.70
CA ASP A 158 4.55 11.52 11.75
C ASP A 158 3.96 10.55 10.71
N VAL A 159 2.65 10.58 10.50
CA VAL A 159 1.97 9.73 9.52
C VAL A 159 2.31 10.17 8.10
N GLN A 160 2.28 11.47 7.85
CA GLN A 160 2.67 12.07 6.56
C GLN A 160 4.13 11.73 6.20
N ALA A 161 5.03 11.78 7.19
CA ALA A 161 6.42 11.39 7.01
C ALA A 161 6.54 9.89 6.75
N ALA A 162 5.83 9.04 7.49
CA ALA A 162 5.90 7.59 7.35
C ALA A 162 5.45 7.12 5.95
N VAL A 163 4.32 7.62 5.44
CA VAL A 163 3.78 7.17 4.13
C VAL A 163 4.70 7.45 2.94
N ALA A 164 5.61 8.42 3.06
CA ALA A 164 6.62 8.68 2.04
C ALA A 164 7.59 7.50 1.82
N PHE A 165 7.73 6.62 2.82
CA PHE A 165 8.60 5.45 2.81
C PHE A 165 7.86 4.15 2.44
N ALA A 166 6.60 4.20 1.99
CA ALA A 166 5.77 3.02 1.75
C ALA A 166 6.40 1.98 0.80
N PHE A 167 7.19 2.44 -0.18
CA PHE A 167 7.93 1.59 -1.14
C PHE A 167 9.41 1.41 -0.84
N GLU A 168 9.91 2.03 0.24
CA GLU A 168 11.28 1.83 0.67
C GLU A 168 11.40 0.42 1.25
N ARG A 169 12.57 -0.19 1.08
CA ARG A 169 12.83 -1.55 1.55
C ARG A 169 13.94 -1.52 2.58
N TYR A 170 13.85 -2.41 3.56
CA TYR A 170 14.86 -2.51 4.61
C TYR A 170 16.28 -2.75 4.06
N ASP A 171 16.41 -3.45 2.94
CA ASP A 171 17.67 -3.71 2.24
C ASP A 171 18.18 -2.51 1.40
N GLY A 172 17.45 -1.40 1.33
CA GLY A 172 17.76 -0.24 0.50
C GLY A 172 17.45 -0.42 -0.99
N GLY A 173 16.89 -1.57 -1.39
CA GLY A 173 16.46 -1.84 -2.77
C GLY A 173 15.14 -1.17 -3.16
N GLY A 174 14.54 -0.41 -2.24
CA GLY A 174 13.29 0.30 -2.42
C GLY A 174 13.43 1.60 -3.19
N LEU A 175 12.30 2.27 -3.36
CA LEU A 175 12.17 3.55 -4.04
C LEU A 175 11.27 4.46 -3.16
N PRO A 176 11.34 5.80 -3.29
CA PRO A 176 12.03 6.55 -4.34
C PRO A 176 13.50 6.86 -4.05
N ASN A 177 13.94 6.85 -2.79
CA ASN A 177 15.28 7.32 -2.42
C ASN A 177 16.27 6.17 -2.17
N GLY A 178 15.78 4.92 -2.05
CA GLY A 178 16.62 3.78 -1.70
C GLY A 178 17.04 3.83 -0.23
N THR A 179 16.19 4.39 0.62
CA THR A 179 16.44 4.49 2.05
C THR A 179 16.28 3.12 2.67
N GLY A 180 17.32 2.62 3.34
CA GLY A 180 17.31 1.30 3.97
C GLY A 180 17.47 1.35 5.49
N GLY A 181 17.27 0.18 6.11
CA GLY A 181 17.54 -0.06 7.52
C GLY A 181 16.73 0.82 8.47
N GLU A 182 17.40 1.31 9.51
CA GLU A 182 16.81 2.12 10.57
C GLU A 182 16.49 3.56 10.16
N SER A 183 16.97 3.99 8.99
CA SER A 183 16.60 5.27 8.39
C SER A 183 15.13 5.30 7.96
N ILE A 184 14.50 4.12 7.79
CA ILE A 184 13.05 4.00 7.62
C ILE A 184 12.39 4.10 9.02
N PRO A 185 11.42 5.01 9.23
CA PRO A 185 10.72 5.14 10.51
C PRO A 185 10.17 3.80 11.00
N VAL A 186 10.32 3.52 12.30
CA VAL A 186 9.83 2.26 12.90
C VAL A 186 8.34 2.04 12.59
N SER A 187 7.54 3.11 12.59
CA SER A 187 6.13 3.03 12.25
C SER A 187 5.88 2.49 10.83
N MET A 188 6.69 2.90 9.86
CA MET A 188 6.58 2.40 8.49
C MET A 188 7.07 0.95 8.38
N ARG A 189 8.19 0.60 9.03
CA ARG A 189 8.70 -0.79 9.03
C ARG A 189 7.69 -1.76 9.62
N VAL A 190 7.06 -1.39 10.73
CA VAL A 190 6.00 -2.19 11.36
C VAL A 190 4.76 -2.27 10.46
N ALA A 191 4.37 -1.14 9.84
CA ALA A 191 3.22 -1.11 8.94
C ALA A 191 3.42 -2.01 7.71
N GLN A 192 4.60 -1.99 7.08
CA GLN A 192 4.97 -2.86 5.96
C GLN A 192 4.97 -4.34 6.35
N LEU A 193 5.54 -4.67 7.51
CA LEU A 193 5.54 -6.05 8.00
C LEU A 193 4.10 -6.54 8.26
N ALA A 194 3.26 -5.70 8.86
CA ALA A 194 1.87 -6.03 9.15
C ALA A 194 1.03 -6.21 7.88
N ASP A 195 1.24 -5.36 6.87
CA ASP A 195 0.63 -5.43 5.54
C ASP A 195 0.93 -6.78 4.88
N MET A 196 2.22 -7.12 4.77
CA MET A 196 2.66 -8.37 4.15
C MET A 196 2.24 -9.60 4.95
N ALA A 197 2.26 -9.51 6.28
CA ALA A 197 1.85 -10.61 7.16
C ALA A 197 0.36 -10.90 7.03
N GLU A 198 -0.49 -9.88 6.88
CA GLU A 198 -1.91 -10.06 6.62
C GLU A 198 -2.13 -10.81 5.29
N ILE A 199 -1.47 -10.35 4.21
CA ILE A 199 -1.63 -10.93 2.88
C ILE A 199 -1.22 -12.40 2.86
N HIS A 200 -0.09 -12.71 3.50
CA HIS A 200 0.41 -14.09 3.58
C HIS A 200 -0.42 -14.96 4.54
N GLN A 201 -0.96 -14.37 5.61
CA GLN A 201 -1.86 -15.09 6.52
C GLN A 201 -3.15 -15.46 5.80
N HIS A 202 -3.70 -14.55 4.97
CA HIS A 202 -4.88 -14.84 4.18
C HIS A 202 -4.58 -15.90 3.11
N ALA A 203 -3.47 -15.78 2.38
CA ALA A 203 -3.17 -16.67 1.26
C ALA A 203 -2.74 -18.09 1.71
N TYR A 204 -1.98 -18.18 2.79
CA TYR A 204 -1.24 -19.40 3.16
C TYR A 204 -1.36 -19.76 4.65
N GLY A 205 -2.22 -19.08 5.41
CA GLY A 205 -2.36 -19.28 6.84
C GLY A 205 -1.20 -18.71 7.65
N VAL A 206 -1.23 -18.96 8.97
CA VAL A 206 -0.25 -18.41 9.91
C VAL A 206 1.18 -18.85 9.58
N GLU A 207 1.37 -20.08 9.10
CA GLU A 207 2.70 -20.58 8.72
C GLU A 207 3.30 -19.79 7.56
N GLY A 208 2.50 -19.44 6.55
CA GLY A 208 2.97 -18.62 5.44
C GLY A 208 3.33 -17.19 5.85
N ALA A 209 2.56 -16.59 6.76
CA ALA A 209 2.91 -15.29 7.33
C ALA A 209 4.23 -15.33 8.12
N VAL A 210 4.46 -16.40 8.90
CA VAL A 210 5.71 -16.60 9.63
C VAL A 210 6.88 -16.86 8.69
N ALA A 211 6.67 -17.64 7.63
CA ALA A 211 7.70 -17.89 6.61
C ALA A 211 8.12 -16.59 5.91
N MET A 212 7.15 -15.77 5.50
CA MET A 212 7.41 -14.45 4.92
C MET A 212 8.14 -13.53 5.89
N ALA A 213 7.73 -13.48 7.16
CA ALA A 213 8.38 -12.61 8.14
C ALA A 213 9.83 -13.00 8.46
N ARG A 214 10.28 -14.20 8.07
CA ARG A 214 11.64 -14.72 8.29
C ARG A 214 12.53 -14.65 7.05
N SER A 215 11.98 -14.35 5.87
CA SER A 215 12.73 -14.33 4.61
C SER A 215 13.59 -13.10 4.43
#